data_AF-A0A6B2ST72-F1
#
_entry.id   AF-A0A6B2ST72-F1
#
_cell.length_a   1.000
_cell.length_b   1.000
_cell.length_c   1.000
_cell.angle_alpha   90.00
_cell.angle_beta   90.00
_cell.angle_gamma   90.00
#
_symmetry.space_group_name_H-M   'P 1'
#
loop_
_entity.id
_entity.type
_entity.pdbx_description
1 polymer ?
#
loop_
_entity_poly.entity_id
_entity_poly.type
_entity_poly.pdbx_seq_one_letter_code
_entity_poly.pdbx_strand_id
1 'polypeptide(L)'
;MSDLTDFEAIVAVQPHLVMTPLQAMFAEAEEELTAERPEGFEIHEIVERALFHLPEVEREAARRELYVVYWEARIADEEALAQSDELQAQRRELRRLLGRFEDLTGAGSSVPYALLADIARLSLPLMGTAS
;
A
#
# COMPACT_ATOMS: atom_id res chain seq x y z
N MET A 1 -19.44 18.28 -32.20
CA MET A 1 -19.64 16.97 -31.56
C MET A 1 -18.28 16.38 -31.18
N SER A 2 -17.62 16.93 -30.15
CA SER A 2 -16.43 16.33 -29.55
C SER A 2 -16.22 17.03 -28.21
N ASP A 3 -16.96 16.61 -27.18
CA ASP A 3 -16.86 17.22 -25.85
C ASP A 3 -17.08 16.23 -24.69
N LEU A 4 -17.19 14.93 -24.98
CA LEU A 4 -17.36 13.87 -23.97
C LEU A 4 -16.09 13.03 -23.75
N THR A 5 -15.10 13.09 -24.64
CA THR A 5 -13.93 12.19 -24.61
C THR A 5 -12.80 12.66 -23.72
N ASP A 6 -12.64 13.97 -23.49
CA ASP A 6 -11.51 14.49 -22.72
C ASP A 6 -11.69 14.25 -21.22
N PHE A 7 -12.91 14.39 -20.71
CA PHE A 7 -13.24 14.07 -19.32
C PHE A 7 -13.11 12.57 -19.03
N GLU A 8 -13.65 11.72 -19.91
CA GLU A 8 -13.51 10.26 -19.79
C GLU A 8 -12.04 9.81 -19.88
N ALA A 9 -11.22 10.47 -20.72
CA ALA A 9 -9.79 10.22 -20.79
C ALA A 9 -9.04 10.67 -19.51
N ILE A 10 -9.42 11.79 -18.89
CA ILE A 10 -8.85 12.24 -17.62
C ILE A 10 -9.20 11.27 -16.48
N VAL A 11 -10.46 10.83 -16.42
CA VAL A 11 -10.96 9.89 -15.41
C VAL A 11 -10.33 8.50 -15.58
N ALA A 12 -10.16 8.03 -16.81
CA ALA A 12 -9.57 6.70 -17.09
C ALA A 12 -8.08 6.60 -16.73
N VAL A 13 -7.34 7.71 -16.77
CA VAL A 13 -5.88 7.73 -16.50
C VAL A 13 -5.57 7.87 -15.00
N GLN A 14 -6.56 8.23 -14.18
CA GLN A 14 -6.41 8.39 -12.73
C GLN A 14 -7.47 7.59 -11.97
N PRO A 15 -7.37 6.25 -11.92
CA PRO A 15 -8.32 5.41 -11.18
C PRO A 15 -8.38 5.72 -9.68
N HIS A 16 -7.41 6.46 -9.14
CA HIS A 16 -7.34 6.96 -7.76
C HIS A 16 -8.07 8.30 -7.55
N LEU A 17 -8.53 8.98 -8.62
CA LEU A 17 -9.35 10.20 -8.52
C LEU A 17 -10.86 9.92 -8.48
N VAL A 18 -11.29 8.67 -8.70
CA VAL A 18 -12.71 8.30 -8.64
C VAL A 18 -13.05 7.90 -7.21
N MET A 19 -13.50 8.87 -6.42
CA MET A 19 -14.04 8.59 -5.09
C MET A 19 -15.28 7.70 -5.22
N THR A 20 -15.24 6.52 -4.62
CA THR A 20 -16.39 5.61 -4.61
C THR A 20 -17.53 6.20 -3.77
N PRO A 21 -18.80 5.81 -4.02
CA PRO A 21 -19.93 6.26 -3.21
C PRO A 21 -19.73 6.00 -1.71
N LEU A 22 -19.08 4.88 -1.37
CA LEU A 22 -18.74 4.56 0.01
C LEU A 22 -17.72 5.57 0.57
N GLN A 23 -16.62 5.82 -0.13
CA GLN A 23 -15.61 6.81 0.28
C GLN A 23 -16.23 8.21 0.44
N ALA A 24 -17.15 8.59 -0.44
CA ALA A 24 -17.86 9.86 -0.37
C ALA A 24 -18.67 9.99 0.93
N MET A 25 -19.42 8.94 1.32
CA MET A 25 -20.19 8.92 2.56
C MET A 25 -19.31 9.07 3.80
N PHE A 26 -18.13 8.44 3.81
CA PHE A 26 -17.20 8.55 4.93
C PHE A 26 -16.54 9.94 5.00
N ALA A 27 -16.19 10.53 3.86
CA ALA A 27 -15.63 11.87 3.79
C ALA A 27 -16.63 12.95 4.23
N GLU A 28 -17.90 12.84 3.81
CA GLU A 28 -18.97 13.75 4.24
C GLU A 28 -19.20 13.66 5.76
N ALA A 29 -19.24 12.45 6.31
CA ALA A 29 -19.37 12.23 7.75
C ALA A 29 -18.20 12.82 8.56
N GLU A 30 -16.97 12.73 8.04
CA GLU A 30 -15.79 13.33 8.66
C GLU A 30 -15.84 14.87 8.61
N GLU A 31 -16.26 15.44 7.47
CA GLU A 31 -16.42 16.89 7.32
C GLU A 31 -17.47 17.46 8.29
N GLU A 32 -18.62 16.79 8.42
CA GLU A 32 -19.65 17.16 9.39
C GLU A 32 -19.13 17.10 10.83
N LEU A 33 -18.49 16.01 11.23
CA LEU A 33 -17.95 15.86 12.59
C LEU A 33 -16.85 16.89 12.89
N THR A 34 -16.04 17.23 11.89
CA THR A 34 -15.01 18.28 12.01
C THR A 34 -15.64 19.66 12.18
N ALA A 35 -16.73 19.95 11.46
CA ALA A 35 -17.46 21.20 11.57
C ALA A 35 -18.19 21.33 12.92
N GLU A 36 -18.74 20.23 13.44
CA GLU A 36 -19.46 20.19 14.72
C GLU A 36 -18.52 20.20 15.94
N ARG A 37 -17.40 19.48 15.86
CA ARG A 37 -16.45 19.28 16.97
C ARG A 37 -15.00 19.40 16.48
N PRO A 38 -14.52 20.62 16.23
CA PRO A 38 -13.15 20.85 15.78
C PRO A 38 -12.08 20.43 16.80
N GLU A 39 -12.45 20.31 18.08
CA GLU A 39 -11.60 19.76 19.14
C GLU A 39 -11.30 18.26 19.00
N GLY A 40 -12.05 17.54 18.17
CA GLY A 40 -11.80 16.15 17.80
C GLY A 40 -12.99 15.23 17.96
N PHE A 41 -12.83 14.04 17.38
CA PHE A 41 -13.80 12.96 17.38
C PHE A 41 -13.09 11.62 17.23
N GLU A 42 -13.74 10.55 17.67
CA GLU A 42 -13.24 9.20 17.54
C GLU A 42 -13.59 8.63 16.15
N ILE A 43 -12.73 7.78 15.60
CA ILE A 43 -12.91 7.20 14.26
C ILE A 43 -14.23 6.42 14.15
N HIS A 44 -14.66 5.75 15.22
CA HIS A 44 -15.93 5.00 15.21
C HIS A 44 -17.15 5.91 14.97
N GLU A 45 -17.07 7.18 15.38
CA GLU A 45 -18.17 8.14 15.20
C GLU A 45 -18.35 8.51 13.72
N ILE A 46 -17.28 8.49 12.91
CA ILE A 46 -17.37 8.66 11.45
C ILE A 46 -18.17 7.50 10.85
N VAL A 47 -17.89 6.26 11.28
CA VAL A 47 -18.60 5.06 10.82
C VAL A 47 -20.08 5.13 11.21
N GLU A 48 -20.37 5.54 12.43
CA GLU A 48 -21.76 5.68 12.88
C GLU A 48 -22.50 6.76 12.11
N ARG A 49 -21.86 7.91 11.87
CA ARG A 49 -22.44 9.02 11.09
C ARG A 49 -22.67 8.63 9.64
N ALA A 50 -21.65 8.08 8.97
CA ALA A 50 -21.75 7.67 7.57
C ALA A 50 -22.89 6.66 7.34
N LEU A 51 -23.08 5.72 8.26
CA LEU A 51 -24.11 4.69 8.14
C LEU A 51 -25.47 5.09 8.75
N PHE A 52 -25.55 6.26 9.40
CA PHE A 52 -26.75 6.71 10.10
C PHE A 52 -27.94 6.88 9.15
N HIS A 53 -27.70 7.35 7.93
CA HIS A 53 -28.74 7.59 6.93
C HIS A 53 -29.21 6.33 6.21
N LEU A 54 -28.50 5.20 6.38
CA LEU A 54 -28.90 3.93 5.78
C LEU A 54 -30.09 3.31 6.54
N PRO A 55 -31.02 2.65 5.83
CA PRO A 55 -32.01 1.76 6.43
C PRO A 55 -31.34 0.72 7.32
N GLU A 56 -32.01 0.30 8.40
CA GLU A 56 -31.43 -0.61 9.40
C GLU A 56 -30.91 -1.92 8.80
N VAL A 57 -31.62 -2.48 7.82
CA VAL A 57 -31.21 -3.70 7.10
C VAL A 57 -29.94 -3.49 6.28
N GLU A 58 -29.79 -2.32 5.66
CA GLU A 58 -28.62 -1.97 4.85
C GLU A 58 -27.42 -1.59 5.73
N ARG A 59 -27.67 -0.97 6.89
CA ARG A 59 -26.65 -0.62 7.89
C ARG A 59 -25.93 -1.86 8.40
N GLU A 60 -26.67 -2.92 8.74
CA GLU A 60 -26.09 -4.16 9.22
C GLU A 60 -25.27 -4.86 8.12
N ALA A 61 -25.76 -4.86 6.87
CA ALA A 61 -25.01 -5.38 5.74
C ALA A 61 -23.72 -4.57 5.49
N ALA A 62 -23.81 -3.24 5.51
CA ALA A 62 -22.67 -2.34 5.33
C ALA A 62 -21.62 -2.50 6.43
N ARG A 63 -22.03 -2.69 7.70
CA ARG A 63 -21.10 -2.94 8.82
C ARG A 63 -20.31 -4.24 8.62
N ARG A 64 -20.95 -5.30 8.14
CA ARG A 64 -20.27 -6.58 7.85
C ARG A 64 -19.28 -6.43 6.72
N GLU A 65 -19.68 -5.76 5.64
CA GLU A 65 -18.79 -5.50 4.51
C GLU A 65 -17.55 -4.71 4.95
N LEU A 66 -17.76 -3.67 5.77
CA LEU A 66 -16.67 -2.85 6.31
C LEU A 66 -15.69 -3.68 7.16
N TYR A 67 -16.21 -4.64 7.92
CA TYR A 67 -15.38 -5.56 8.69
C TYR A 67 -14.54 -6.49 7.80
N VAL A 68 -15.13 -7.02 6.73
CA VAL A 68 -14.42 -7.86 5.75
C VAL A 68 -13.32 -7.05 5.07
N VAL A 69 -13.64 -5.87 4.55
CA VAL A 69 -12.68 -4.97 3.90
C VAL A 69 -11.54 -4.58 4.85
N TYR A 70 -11.85 -4.27 6.11
CA TYR A 70 -10.84 -3.99 7.12
C TYR A 70 -9.90 -5.18 7.33
N TRP A 71 -10.45 -6.40 7.43
CA TRP A 71 -9.66 -7.60 7.66
C TRP A 71 -8.77 -7.96 6.45
N GLU A 72 -9.30 -7.81 5.24
CA GLU A 72 -8.53 -7.99 4.00
C GLU A 72 -7.41 -6.97 3.89
N ALA A 73 -7.69 -5.69 4.18
CA ALA A 73 -6.68 -4.63 4.20
C ALA A 73 -5.59 -4.91 5.24
N ARG A 74 -5.97 -5.41 6.43
CA ARG A 74 -5.03 -5.79 7.48
C ARG A 74 -4.13 -6.95 7.05
N ILE A 75 -4.68 -7.99 6.42
CA ILE A 75 -3.88 -9.11 5.91
C ILE A 75 -2.90 -8.61 4.85
N ALA A 76 -3.37 -7.78 3.92
CA ALA A 76 -2.53 -7.20 2.88
C ALA A 76 -1.39 -6.34 3.45
N ASP A 77 -1.65 -5.57 4.51
CA ASP A 77 -0.63 -4.78 5.22
C ASP A 77 0.40 -5.69 5.92
N GLU A 78 -0.04 -6.75 6.60
CA GLU A 78 0.85 -7.75 7.21
C GLU A 78 1.74 -8.44 6.17
N GLU A 79 1.19 -8.80 5.01
CA GLU A 79 1.95 -9.37 3.90
C GLU A 79 2.95 -8.37 3.30
N ALA A 80 2.55 -7.11 3.13
CA ALA A 80 3.42 -6.05 2.64
C ALA A 80 4.58 -5.76 3.60
N LEU A 81 4.32 -5.76 4.91
CA LEU A 81 5.36 -5.63 5.94
C LEU A 81 6.34 -6.81 5.88
N ALA A 82 5.83 -8.04 5.78
CA ALA A 82 6.68 -9.24 5.65
C ALA A 82 7.56 -9.19 4.39
N GLN A 83 7.01 -8.76 3.25
CA GLN A 83 7.77 -8.57 2.01
C GLN A 83 8.85 -7.48 2.15
N SER A 84 8.54 -6.36 2.80
CA SER A 84 9.49 -5.30 3.08
C SER A 84 10.66 -5.81 3.94
N ASP A 85 10.36 -6.56 5.00
CA ASP A 85 11.38 -7.14 5.89
C ASP A 85 12.30 -8.13 5.16
N GLU A 86 11.73 -8.97 4.29
CA GLU A 86 12.50 -9.89 3.45
C GLU A 86 13.42 -9.12 2.49
N LEU A 87 12.90 -8.10 1.79
CA LEU A 87 13.70 -7.26 0.89
C LEU A 87 14.83 -6.54 1.63
N GLN A 88 14.58 -6.05 2.85
CA GLN A 88 15.62 -5.45 3.69
C GLN A 88 16.69 -6.47 4.09
N ALA A 89 16.30 -7.71 4.43
CA ALA A 89 17.24 -8.78 4.73
C ALA A 89 18.12 -9.13 3.52
N GLN A 90 17.52 -9.26 2.34
CA GLN A 90 18.25 -9.49 1.09
C GLN A 90 19.22 -8.35 0.76
N ARG A 91 18.82 -7.09 0.96
CA ARG A 91 19.71 -5.92 0.78
C ARG A 91 20.89 -5.92 1.75
N ARG A 92 20.65 -6.27 3.03
CA ARG A 92 21.73 -6.38 4.03
C ARG A 92 22.73 -7.46 3.63
N GLU A 93 22.24 -8.62 3.20
CA GLU A 93 23.09 -9.73 2.77
C GLU A 93 23.88 -9.40 1.50
N LEU A 94 23.24 -8.78 0.50
CA LEU A 94 23.93 -8.34 -0.71
C LEU A 94 25.05 -7.34 -0.39
N ARG A 95 24.81 -6.35 0.49
CA ARG A 95 25.87 -5.41 0.93
C ARG A 95 27.05 -6.13 1.57
N ARG A 96 26.79 -7.15 2.39
CA ARG A 96 27.82 -7.96 3.03
C ARG A 96 28.66 -8.72 2.00
N LEU A 97 28.02 -9.31 0.99
CA LEU A 97 28.72 -10.04 -0.08
C LEU A 97 29.52 -9.10 -0.99
N LEU A 98 29.00 -7.91 -1.30
CA LEU A 98 29.71 -6.89 -2.06
C LEU A 98 30.95 -6.40 -1.32
N GLY A 99 30.88 -6.14 -0.01
CA GLY A 99 32.05 -5.80 0.79
C GLY A 99 33.13 -6.90 0.74
N ARG A 100 32.73 -8.18 0.84
CA ARG A 100 33.66 -9.30 0.69
C ARG A 100 34.28 -9.38 -0.70
N PHE A 101 33.51 -9.06 -1.74
CA PHE A 101 34.01 -8.99 -3.12
C PHE A 101 35.04 -7.86 -3.28
N GLU A 102 34.76 -6.68 -2.73
CA GLU A 102 35.68 -5.54 -2.71
C GLU A 102 36.98 -5.89 -1.98
N ASP A 103 36.90 -6.55 -0.81
CA ASP A 103 38.08 -7.00 -0.07
C ASP A 103 38.96 -7.96 -0.88
N LEU A 104 38.34 -8.95 -1.54
CA LEU A 104 39.05 -9.94 -2.35
C LEU A 104 39.71 -9.32 -3.58
N THR A 105 39.00 -8.43 -4.27
CA THR A 105 39.51 -7.76 -5.45
C THR A 105 40.60 -6.74 -5.09
N GLY A 106 40.43 -5.98 -4.01
CA GLY A 106 41.43 -5.06 -3.48
C GLY A 106 42.72 -5.75 -3.01
N ALA A 107 42.60 -6.98 -2.48
CA ALA A 107 43.74 -7.82 -2.11
C ALA A 107 44.40 -8.55 -3.31
N GLY A 108 43.89 -8.38 -4.54
CA GLY A 108 44.35 -9.12 -5.72
C GLY A 108 44.10 -10.63 -5.64
N SER A 109 43.17 -11.06 -4.79
CA SER A 109 42.83 -12.46 -4.57
C SER A 109 41.81 -12.96 -5.61
N SER A 110 41.82 -14.26 -5.86
CA SER A 110 40.81 -14.89 -6.73
C SER A 110 39.42 -14.83 -6.08
N VAL A 111 38.42 -14.39 -6.83
CA VAL A 111 37.03 -14.31 -6.39
C VAL A 111 36.33 -15.66 -6.61
N PRO A 112 35.75 -16.29 -5.57
CA PRO A 112 35.02 -17.53 -5.74
C PRO A 112 33.78 -17.37 -6.63
N TYR A 113 33.56 -18.30 -7.55
CA TYR A 113 32.37 -18.30 -8.40
C TYR A 113 31.06 -18.33 -7.59
N ALA A 114 31.04 -19.05 -6.47
CA ALA A 114 29.88 -19.10 -5.57
C ALA A 114 29.49 -17.70 -5.04
N LEU A 115 30.49 -16.85 -4.74
CA LEU A 115 30.25 -15.48 -4.30
C LEU A 115 29.59 -14.64 -5.39
N LEU A 116 30.07 -14.76 -6.64
CA LEU A 116 29.47 -14.09 -7.80
C LEU A 116 28.04 -14.57 -8.06
N ALA A 117 27.80 -15.88 -7.94
CA ALA A 117 26.47 -16.47 -8.11
C ALA A 117 25.49 -15.98 -7.03
N ASP A 118 25.91 -15.89 -5.77
CA ASP A 118 25.08 -15.38 -4.68
C ASP A 118 24.77 -13.88 -4.82
N ILE A 119 25.76 -13.08 -5.24
CA ILE A 119 25.55 -11.66 -5.55
C ILE A 119 24.51 -11.52 -6.68
N ALA A 120 24.68 -12.25 -7.78
CA ALA A 120 23.76 -12.18 -8.92
C ALA A 120 22.33 -12.62 -8.53
N ARG A 121 22.21 -13.70 -7.75
CA ARG A 121 20.93 -14.21 -7.26
C ARG A 121 20.19 -13.19 -6.39
N LEU A 122 20.90 -12.47 -5.52
CA LEU A 122 20.29 -11.47 -4.63
C LEU A 122 20.06 -10.12 -5.33
N SER A 123 20.80 -9.77 -6.39
CA SER A 123 20.58 -8.54 -7.13
C SER A 123 19.35 -8.60 -8.05
N LEU A 124 19.03 -9.77 -8.60
CA LEU A 124 17.92 -9.96 -9.56
C LEU A 124 16.54 -9.51 -9.02
N PRO A 125 16.07 -9.98 -7.84
CA PRO A 125 14.81 -9.54 -7.25
C PRO A 125 14.80 -8.04 -6.90
N LEU A 126 15.95 -7.49 -6.49
CA LEU A 126 16.09 -6.09 -6.10
C LEU A 126 16.07 -5.11 -7.29
N MET A 127 16.35 -5.58 -8.51
CA MET A 127 16.27 -4.78 -9.73
C MET A 127 14.87 -4.82 -10.37
N GLY A 128 14.11 -5.91 -10.15
CA GLY A 128 12.74 -6.07 -10.68
C GLY A 128 11.64 -5.34 -9.91
N THR A 129 11.96 -4.73 -8.76
CA THR A 129 11.03 -3.96 -7.90
C THR A 129 11.01 -2.46 -8.19
N ALA A 130 11.58 -2.02 -9.33
CA ALA A 130 11.67 -0.61 -9.74
C ALA A 130 10.58 -0.17 -10.76
N SER A 131 9.47 -0.91 -10.88
CA SER A 131 8.34 -0.58 -11.75
C SER A 131 7.11 -0.18 -10.96
#